data_AF-A0A969Z0P9-F1
#
_entry.id   AF-A0A969Z0P9-F1
#
_cell.length_a   1.000
_cell.length_b   1.000
_cell.length_c   1.000
_cell.angle_alpha   90.00
_cell.angle_beta   90.00
_cell.angle_gamma   90.00
#
_symmetry.space_group_name_H-M   'P 1'
#
loop_
_entity.id
_entity.type
_entity.pdbx_description
1 polymer ?
#
loop_
_entity_poly.entity_id
_entity_poly.type
_entity_poly.pdbx_seq_one_letter_code
_entity_poly.pdbx_strand_id
1 'polypeptide(L)'
;MTLLLCSVPILWAAVTDYRKRIIPDWTWITILAIGGVSAFLLPSPTPLERILGFLLPGLSLFILALKYGGVGGGDIKLSAAMGFCFGLHALAAILFLALLPACVYAKATRQESVPLAVFLAIGFGGYAGALILGGLIR
;
A
#
# COMPACT_ATOMS: atom_id res chain seq x y z
N MET A 1 -12.91 10.87 -1.80
CA MET A 1 -12.11 11.33 -2.96
C MET A 1 -10.80 10.57 -3.08
N THR A 2 -9.88 10.68 -2.12
CA THR A 2 -8.52 10.08 -2.17
C THR A 2 -8.51 8.57 -2.39
N LEU A 3 -9.39 7.80 -1.73
CA LEU A 3 -9.51 6.35 -1.91
C LEU A 3 -9.85 5.95 -3.35
N LEU A 4 -10.77 6.67 -4.00
CA LEU A 4 -11.19 6.38 -5.37
C LEU A 4 -10.08 6.70 -6.38
N LEU A 5 -9.32 7.78 -6.15
CA LEU A 5 -8.23 8.16 -7.04
C LEU A 5 -7.04 7.19 -6.94
N CYS A 6 -6.76 6.68 -5.74
CA CYS A 6 -5.68 5.73 -5.51
C CYS A 6 -6.02 4.30 -5.95
N SER A 7 -7.29 3.93 -6.12
CA SER A 7 -7.66 2.58 -6.52
C SER A 7 -7.08 2.20 -7.90
N VAL A 8 -7.09 3.13 -8.87
CA VAL A 8 -6.57 2.90 -10.22
C VAL A 8 -5.08 2.55 -10.24
N PRO A 9 -4.16 3.38 -9.68
CA PRO A 9 -2.74 3.05 -9.66
C PRO A 9 -2.42 1.82 -8.80
N ILE A 10 -3.15 1.58 -7.70
CA ILE A 10 -2.96 0.40 -6.84
C ILE A 10 -3.36 -0.89 -7.59
N LEU A 11 -4.52 -0.89 -8.25
CA LEU A 11 -4.98 -2.03 -9.04
C LEU A 11 -4.04 -2.28 -10.23
N TRP A 12 -3.57 -1.22 -10.88
CA TRP A 12 -2.60 -1.38 -11.96
C TRP A 12 -1.29 -2.00 -11.46
N ALA A 13 -0.76 -1.50 -10.34
CA ALA A 13 0.43 -2.05 -9.70
C ALA A 13 0.25 -3.54 -9.36
N ALA A 14 -0.90 -3.92 -8.80
CA ALA A 14 -1.24 -5.32 -8.49
C ALA A 14 -1.27 -6.20 -9.75
N VAL A 15 -1.93 -5.75 -10.83
CA VAL A 15 -2.00 -6.52 -12.08
C VAL A 15 -0.63 -6.68 -12.72
N THR A 16 0.19 -5.63 -12.75
CA THR A 16 1.55 -5.71 -13.31
C THR A 16 2.49 -6.52 -12.43
N ASP A 17 2.35 -6.44 -11.11
CA ASP A 17 3.14 -7.24 -10.17
C ASP A 17 2.79 -8.73 -10.33
N TYR A 18 1.51 -9.08 -10.40
CA TYR A 18 1.08 -10.47 -10.64
C TYR A 18 1.63 -11.04 -11.97
N ARG A 19 1.60 -10.26 -13.05
CA ARG A 19 1.98 -10.74 -14.39
C ARG A 19 3.48 -10.71 -14.66
N LYS A 20 4.16 -9.67 -14.19
CA LYS A 20 5.55 -9.35 -14.59
C LYS A 20 6.50 -9.20 -13.41
N ARG A 21 6.00 -9.23 -12.16
CA ARG A 21 6.79 -8.95 -10.94
C ARG A 21 7.51 -7.59 -10.99
N ILE A 22 6.87 -6.62 -11.65
CA ILE A 22 7.38 -5.26 -11.80
C ILE A 22 6.25 -4.29 -11.46
N ILE A 23 6.56 -3.32 -10.60
CA ILE A 23 5.67 -2.21 -10.27
C ILE A 23 6.10 -0.99 -11.10
N PRO A 24 5.27 -0.49 -12.03
CA PRO A 24 5.59 0.66 -12.87
C PRO A 24 5.73 1.93 -12.05
N ASP A 25 6.72 2.77 -12.39
CA ASP A 25 7.04 3.94 -11.57
C ASP A 25 5.91 4.95 -11.46
N TRP A 26 5.10 5.08 -12.51
CA TRP A 26 3.97 6.00 -12.52
C TRP A 26 2.93 5.69 -11.44
N THR A 27 2.83 4.45 -10.96
CA THR A 27 1.82 4.06 -9.96
C THR A 27 2.11 4.70 -8.60
N TRP A 28 3.32 4.50 -8.06
CA TRP A 28 3.71 5.10 -6.78
C TRP A 28 3.89 6.63 -6.88
N ILE A 29 4.33 7.16 -8.03
CA ILE A 29 4.41 8.61 -8.29
C ILE A 29 3.00 9.23 -8.21
N THR A 30 2.01 8.61 -8.86
CA THR A 30 0.63 9.11 -8.86
C THR A 30 0.04 9.10 -7.45
N ILE A 31 0.27 8.03 -6.68
CA ILE A 31 -0.20 7.94 -5.29
C ILE A 31 0.46 9.02 -4.42
N LEU A 32 1.76 9.27 -4.59
CA LEU A 32 2.47 10.35 -3.90
C LEU A 32 1.89 11.73 -4.25
N ALA A 33 1.63 11.99 -5.53
CA ALA A 33 1.03 13.23 -6.00
C ALA A 33 -0.38 13.45 -5.41
N ILE A 34 -1.22 12.42 -5.43
CA ILE A 34 -2.55 12.44 -4.80
C ILE A 34 -2.42 12.70 -3.29
N GLY A 35 -1.49 12.02 -2.63
CA GLY A 35 -1.20 12.22 -1.21
C GLY A 35 -0.77 13.66 -0.91
N GLY A 36 0.04 14.26 -1.77
CA GLY A 36 0.52 15.63 -1.64
C GLY A 36 -0.61 16.64 -1.78
N VAL A 37 -1.40 16.53 -2.86
CA VAL A 37 -2.60 17.36 -3.05
C VAL A 37 -3.58 17.19 -1.88
N SER A 38 -3.77 15.95 -1.42
CA SER A 38 -4.62 15.65 -0.26
C SER A 38 -4.10 16.27 1.04
N ALA A 39 -2.78 16.46 1.20
CA ALA A 39 -2.22 17.09 2.39
C ALA A 39 -2.52 18.60 2.46
N PHE A 40 -2.69 19.25 1.30
CA PHE A 40 -3.10 20.65 1.23
C PHE A 40 -4.62 20.83 1.36
N LEU A 41 -5.41 19.89 0.83
CA LEU A 41 -6.87 19.99 0.79
C LEU A 41 -7.57 19.43 2.03
N LEU A 42 -6.98 18.44 2.70
CA LEU A 42 -7.60 17.73 3.83
C LEU A 42 -6.74 17.88 5.10
N PRO A 43 -7.35 18.23 6.25
CA PRO A 43 -6.63 18.32 7.52
C PRO A 43 -6.24 16.95 8.09
N SER A 44 -6.81 15.86 7.57
CA SER A 44 -6.49 14.48 7.94
C SER A 44 -6.03 13.67 6.73
N PRO A 45 -5.06 12.74 6.90
CA PRO A 45 -4.21 12.49 8.06
C PRO A 45 -3.24 13.64 8.36
N THR A 46 -2.80 13.74 9.62
CA THR A 46 -1.91 14.83 10.07
C THR A 46 -0.56 14.79 9.35
N PRO A 47 0.16 15.92 9.21
CA PRO A 47 1.46 15.95 8.54
C PRO A 47 2.47 14.96 9.16
N LEU A 48 2.47 14.83 10.49
CA LEU A 48 3.32 13.86 11.19
C LEU A 48 2.97 12.42 10.83
N GLU A 49 1.68 12.06 10.80
CA GLU A 49 1.26 10.71 10.40
C GLU A 49 1.60 10.38 8.95
N ARG A 50 1.58 11.37 8.06
CA ARG A 50 1.99 11.20 6.66
C ARG A 50 3.49 10.96 6.54
N ILE A 51 4.30 11.72 7.27
CA ILE A 51 5.75 11.56 7.31
C ILE A 51 6.11 10.19 7.90
N LEU A 52 5.51 9.82 9.03
CA LEU A 52 5.71 8.50 9.64
C LEU A 52 5.21 7.37 8.74
N GLY A 53 4.06 7.57 8.10
CA GLY A 53 3.51 6.64 7.11
C GLY A 53 4.40 6.51 5.88
N PHE A 54 5.15 7.53 5.48
CA PHE A 54 6.13 7.41 4.40
C PHE A 54 7.40 6.67 4.85
N LEU A 55 7.99 7.12 5.96
CA LEU A 55 9.30 6.68 6.42
C LEU A 55 9.29 5.27 6.99
N LEU A 56 8.33 4.92 7.87
CA LEU A 56 8.35 3.63 8.55
C LEU A 56 8.26 2.44 7.58
N PRO A 57 7.22 2.30 6.74
CA PRO A 57 7.13 1.16 5.82
C PRO A 57 8.26 1.18 4.77
N GLY A 58 8.64 2.36 4.27
CA GLY A 58 9.72 2.49 3.31
C GLY A 58 11.06 2.04 3.88
N LEU A 59 11.41 2.53 5.07
CA LEU A 59 12.66 2.18 5.75
C LEU A 59 12.66 0.72 6.22
N SER A 60 11.54 0.21 6.75
CA SER A 60 11.44 -1.19 7.14
C SER A 60 11.67 -2.14 5.96
N LEU A 61 11.02 -1.90 4.81
CA LEU A 61 11.21 -2.71 3.62
C LEU A 61 12.60 -2.52 3.01
N PHE A 62 13.18 -1.31 3.09
CA PHE A 62 14.55 -1.06 2.64
C PHE A 62 15.59 -1.80 3.48
N ILE A 63 15.45 -1.81 4.82
CA ILE A 63 16.32 -2.60 5.71
C ILE A 63 16.18 -4.09 5.42
N LEU A 64 14.96 -4.59 5.20
CA LEU A 64 14.72 -5.98 4.81
C LEU A 64 15.39 -6.32 3.47
N ALA A 65 15.28 -5.43 2.49
CA ALA A 65 15.95 -5.59 1.19
C ALA A 65 17.48 -5.69 1.32
N LEU A 66 18.08 -4.85 2.17
CA LEU A 66 19.52 -4.86 2.42
C LEU A 66 19.99 -6.12 3.16
N LYS A 67 19.22 -6.60 4.14
CA LYS A 67 19.63 -7.69 5.04
C LYS A 67 19.34 -9.08 4.48
N TYR A 68 18.20 -9.26 3.83
CA TYR A 68 17.70 -10.57 3.41
C TYR A 68 17.57 -10.70 1.89
N GLY A 69 17.68 -9.58 1.15
CA GLY A 69 17.35 -9.58 -0.28
C GLY A 69 15.88 -9.87 -0.54
N GLY A 70 15.51 -10.06 -1.81
CA GLY A 70 14.18 -10.53 -2.22
C GLY A 70 13.04 -9.51 -2.16
N VAL A 71 13.25 -8.32 -1.57
CA VAL A 71 12.26 -7.22 -1.57
C VAL A 71 12.50 -6.32 -2.78
N GLY A 72 11.47 -6.09 -3.60
CA GLY A 72 11.57 -5.24 -4.77
C GLY A 72 11.62 -3.75 -4.41
N GLY A 73 12.42 -2.97 -5.13
CA GLY A 73 12.45 -1.51 -4.99
C GLY A 73 11.07 -0.86 -5.26
N GLY A 74 10.28 -1.48 -6.14
CA GLY A 74 8.90 -1.07 -6.39
C GLY A 74 8.00 -1.22 -5.15
N ASP A 75 8.14 -2.31 -4.40
CA ASP A 75 7.34 -2.58 -3.20
C ASP A 75 7.62 -1.55 -2.10
N ILE A 76 8.90 -1.19 -1.94
CA ILE A 76 9.37 -0.16 -1.00
C ILE A 76 8.71 1.18 -1.34
N LYS A 77 8.83 1.61 -2.60
CA LYS A 77 8.31 2.91 -3.06
C LYS A 77 6.78 2.96 -3.00
N LEU A 78 6.11 1.88 -3.40
CA LEU A 78 4.65 1.79 -3.37
C LEU A 78 4.13 1.85 -1.92
N SER A 79 4.73 1.08 -1.01
CA SER A 79 4.33 1.06 0.40
C SER A 79 4.57 2.42 1.08
N ALA A 80 5.71 3.07 0.78
CA ALA A 80 6.00 4.42 1.25
C ALA A 80 4.98 5.45 0.71
N ALA A 81 4.66 5.40 -0.59
CA ALA A 81 3.68 6.29 -1.19
C ALA A 81 2.27 6.09 -0.61
N MET A 82 1.85 4.84 -0.39
CA MET A 82 0.57 4.53 0.25
C MET A 82 0.52 5.05 1.70
N GLY A 83 1.58 4.86 2.47
CA GLY A 83 1.63 5.37 3.84
C GLY A 83 1.68 6.90 3.92
N PHE A 84 2.32 7.58 2.96
CA PHE A 84 2.23 9.03 2.85
C PHE A 84 0.79 9.51 2.53
N CYS A 85 0.10 8.78 1.66
CA CYS A 85 -1.23 9.17 1.20
C CYS A 85 -2.32 8.91 2.25
N PHE A 86 -2.26 7.76 2.94
CA PHE A 86 -3.30 7.32 3.88
C PHE A 86 -2.92 7.51 5.35
N GLY A 87 -1.64 7.75 5.64
CA GLY A 87 -1.11 7.82 7.00
C GLY A 87 -0.73 6.43 7.56
N LEU A 88 0.04 6.44 8.64
CA LEU A 88 0.58 5.23 9.26
C LEU A 88 -0.52 4.27 9.75
N HIS A 89 -1.53 4.77 10.45
CA HIS A 89 -2.59 3.94 11.04
C HIS A 89 -3.42 3.23 9.97
N ALA A 90 -3.81 3.95 8.91
CA ALA A 90 -4.54 3.37 7.79
C ALA A 90 -3.69 2.36 7.03
N LEU A 91 -2.41 2.65 6.77
CA LEU A 91 -1.52 1.70 6.13
C LEU A 91 -1.33 0.44 6.98
N ALA A 92 -1.19 0.57 8.30
CA ALA A 92 -1.08 -0.58 9.20
C ALA A 92 -2.32 -1.49 9.12
N ALA A 93 -3.52 -0.90 9.08
CA ALA A 93 -4.76 -1.66 8.89
C ALA A 93 -4.81 -2.35 7.50
N ILE A 94 -4.40 -1.64 6.45
CA ILE A 94 -4.30 -2.19 5.08
C ILE A 94 -3.33 -3.37 5.03
N LEU A 95 -2.14 -3.24 5.62
CA LEU A 95 -1.12 -4.29 5.68
C LEU A 95 -1.61 -5.49 6.51
N PHE A 96 -2.29 -5.25 7.62
CA PHE A 96 -2.89 -6.30 8.43
C PHE A 96 -3.93 -7.11 7.64
N LEU A 97 -4.82 -6.43 6.91
CA LEU A 97 -5.79 -7.08 6.02
C LEU A 97 -5.12 -7.80 4.83
N ALA A 98 -4.00 -7.27 4.33
CA ALA A 98 -3.21 -7.89 3.27
C ALA A 98 -2.48 -9.17 3.74
N LEU A 99 -2.10 -9.24 5.03
CA LEU A 99 -1.33 -10.34 5.57
C LEU A 99 -2.10 -11.67 5.58
N LEU A 100 -3.41 -11.64 5.87
CA LEU A 100 -4.25 -12.84 5.93
C LEU A 100 -4.24 -13.62 4.60
N PRO A 101 -4.62 -13.03 3.45
CA PRO A 101 -4.55 -13.72 2.17
C PRO A 101 -3.10 -14.03 1.75
N ALA A 102 -2.12 -13.18 2.11
CA ALA A 102 -0.71 -13.43 1.80
C ALA A 102 -0.18 -14.69 2.48
N CYS A 103 -0.47 -14.89 3.77
CA CYS A 103 -0.07 -16.07 4.53
C CYS A 103 -0.73 -17.35 3.99
N VAL A 104 -2.02 -17.29 3.67
CA VAL A 104 -2.74 -18.42 3.07
C VAL A 104 -2.14 -18.76 1.70
N TYR A 105 -1.87 -17.76 0.87
CA TYR A 105 -1.27 -17.95 -0.45
C TYR A 105 0.15 -18.53 -0.38
N ALA A 106 0.99 -18.00 0.51
CA ALA A 106 2.37 -18.47 0.69
C ALA A 106 2.38 -19.95 1.14
N LYS A 107 1.50 -20.32 2.07
CA LYS A 107 1.38 -21.72 2.55
C LYS A 107 0.83 -22.65 1.47
N ALA A 108 -0.16 -22.20 0.69
CA ALA A 108 -0.80 -23.01 -0.34
C ALA A 108 0.09 -23.22 -1.57
N THR A 109 0.80 -22.18 -2.01
CA THR A 109 1.60 -22.23 -3.24
C THR A 109 3.06 -22.60 -3.01
N ARG A 110 3.52 -22.69 -1.75
CA ARG A 110 4.93 -22.99 -1.39
C ARG A 110 5.93 -22.06 -2.08
N GLN A 111 5.50 -20.89 -2.57
CA GLN A 111 6.37 -19.95 -3.25
C GLN A 111 7.10 -19.04 -2.27
N GLU A 112 8.40 -18.85 -2.49
CA GLU A 112 9.24 -17.96 -1.69
C GLU A 112 8.99 -16.47 -2.03
N SER A 113 8.46 -16.17 -3.23
CA SER A 113 8.23 -14.80 -3.71
C SER A 113 6.74 -14.50 -3.87
N VAL A 114 6.21 -13.72 -2.93
CA VAL A 114 4.79 -13.32 -2.88
C VAL A 114 4.62 -11.95 -3.56
N PRO A 115 3.68 -11.78 -4.52
CA PRO A 115 3.48 -10.49 -5.19
C PRO A 115 2.82 -9.50 -4.23
N LEU A 116 3.65 -8.67 -3.56
CA LEU A 116 3.23 -7.83 -2.44
C LEU A 116 2.16 -6.82 -2.84
N ALA A 117 2.24 -6.23 -4.03
CA ALA A 117 1.27 -5.24 -4.50
C ALA A 117 -0.14 -5.83 -4.65
N VAL A 118 -0.25 -7.12 -4.99
CA VAL A 118 -1.55 -7.81 -5.08
C VAL A 118 -2.23 -7.88 -3.73
N PHE A 119 -1.51 -8.32 -2.69
CA PHE A 119 -2.07 -8.40 -1.35
C PHE A 119 -2.32 -7.02 -0.76
N LEU A 120 -1.45 -6.06 -1.05
CA LEU A 120 -1.63 -4.67 -0.66
C LEU A 120 -2.92 -4.07 -1.27
N ALA A 121 -3.23 -4.41 -2.52
CA ALA A 121 -4.50 -4.02 -3.16
C ALA A 121 -5.73 -4.69 -2.52
N ILE A 122 -5.63 -5.97 -2.14
CA ILE A 122 -6.70 -6.66 -1.41
C ILE A 122 -6.94 -6.01 -0.05
N GLY A 123 -5.87 -5.74 0.70
CA GLY A 123 -5.96 -5.05 1.99
C GLY A 123 -6.55 -3.64 1.86
N PHE A 124 -6.16 -2.91 0.81
CA PHE A 124 -6.72 -1.60 0.48
C PHE A 124 -8.22 -1.67 0.19
N GLY A 125 -8.66 -2.64 -0.61
CA GLY A 125 -10.07 -2.87 -0.90
C GLY A 125 -10.88 -3.21 0.36
N GLY A 126 -10.33 -4.05 1.24
CA GLY A 126 -10.95 -4.37 2.53
C GLY A 126 -11.08 -3.16 3.45
N TYR A 127 -10.03 -2.34 3.56
CA TYR A 127 -10.06 -1.11 4.35
C TYR A 127 -11.05 -0.09 3.79
N ALA A 128 -11.05 0.12 2.46
CA ALA A 128 -12.00 1.00 1.81
C ALA A 128 -13.45 0.53 1.98
N GLY A 129 -13.70 -0.78 1.85
CA GLY A 129 -15.00 -1.39 2.09
C GLY A 129 -15.48 -1.21 3.54
N ALA A 130 -14.60 -1.42 4.51
CA ALA A 130 -14.92 -1.21 5.93
C ALA A 130 -15.27 0.25 6.23
N LEU A 131 -14.57 1.22 5.63
CA LEU A 131 -14.91 2.64 5.75
C LEU A 131 -16.26 2.99 5.12
N ILE A 132 -16.57 2.44 3.93
CA ILE A 132 -17.84 2.68 3.26
C ILE A 132 -19.00 2.08 4.07
N LEU A 133 -18.86 0.84 4.55
CA LEU A 133 -19.87 0.16 5.39
C LEU A 133 -20.05 0.88 6.73
N GLY A 134 -18.96 1.24 7.41
CA GLY A 134 -19.01 1.97 8.68
C GLY A 134 -19.58 3.38 8.54
N GLY A 135 -19.40 4.03 7.38
CA GLY A 135 -20.02 5.31 7.04
C GLY A 135 -21.48 5.20 6.63
N LEU A 136 -21.95 4.03 6.17
CA LEU A 136 -23.36 3.76 5.86
C LEU A 136 -24.19 3.46 7.13
N ILE A 137 -23.53 3.09 8.23
CA ILE A 137 -24.17 2.70 9.51
C ILE A 137 -24.19 3.88 10.52
N ARG A 138 -23.62 5.03 10.18
CA ARG A 138 -23.69 6.29 10.95
C ARG A 138 -24.63 7.28 10.29
#